data_AF-A0A183DW59-F1
#
_entry.id   AF-A0A183DW59-F1
#
_cell.length_a   1.000
_cell.length_b   1.000
_cell.length_c   1.000
_cell.angle_alpha   90.00
_cell.angle_beta   90.00
_cell.angle_gamma   90.00
#
_symmetry.space_group_name_H-M   'P 1'
#
loop_
_entity.id
_entity.type
_entity.pdbx_description
1 polymer ?
#
loop_
_entity_poly.entity_id
_entity_poly.type
_entity_poly.pdbx_seq_one_letter_code
_entity_poly.pdbx_strand_id
1 'polypeptide(L)'
;MPGRITTFKKVLSAGRGKLPDFRTGTKAIFHYETLKPLVNVDKEGFPDARDCYESIDNTRKPYPDGYGKPLELSIDNTRKPYPDGYGKPLELVFGKKFQLPVFENCLQTMLVDEISQFDIAASELYPYPSVSQKLRDISKDAIHPGSETHHHTHCAATANFTYVYV
;
A
#
# COMPACT_ATOMS: atom_id res chain seq x y z
N MET A 1 0.78 -11.24 -28.79
CA MET A 1 2.12 -11.40 -28.17
C MET A 1 1.91 -11.80 -26.72
N PRO A 2 2.62 -12.83 -26.21
CA PRO A 2 2.31 -13.49 -24.95
C PRO A 2 2.53 -12.58 -23.73
N GLY A 3 1.79 -12.86 -22.66
CA GLY A 3 1.43 -11.97 -21.55
C GLY A 3 2.59 -11.26 -20.84
N ARG A 4 2.47 -9.93 -20.74
CA ARG A 4 3.32 -9.05 -19.94
C ARG A 4 2.90 -9.24 -18.48
N ILE A 5 3.58 -10.11 -17.75
CA ILE A 5 3.44 -10.16 -16.28
C ILE A 5 4.29 -9.02 -15.72
N THR A 6 3.62 -8.02 -15.18
CA THR A 6 4.10 -6.69 -14.78
C THR A 6 4.27 -6.54 -13.27
N THR A 7 3.82 -7.53 -12.49
CA THR A 7 3.90 -7.55 -11.03
C THR A 7 4.49 -8.88 -10.55
N PHE A 8 5.55 -8.83 -9.75
CA PHE A 8 6.14 -10.00 -9.09
C PHE A 8 5.74 -10.02 -7.61
N LYS A 9 5.28 -11.18 -7.13
CA LYS A 9 4.87 -11.36 -5.73
C LYS A 9 5.88 -12.22 -4.99
N LYS A 10 6.29 -11.77 -3.81
CA LYS A 10 7.07 -12.55 -2.85
C LYS A 10 6.34 -12.61 -1.52
N VAL A 11 5.99 -13.82 -1.07
CA VAL A 11 5.39 -14.03 0.26
C VAL A 11 6.50 -13.94 1.30
N LEU A 12 6.37 -13.01 2.25
CA LEU A 12 7.31 -12.81 3.36
C LEU A 12 6.85 -13.56 4.61
N SER A 13 5.53 -13.62 4.84
CA SER A 13 4.91 -14.46 5.85
C SER A 13 3.67 -15.11 5.25
N ALA A 14 3.58 -16.43 5.36
CA ALA A 14 2.39 -17.14 4.93
C ALA A 14 1.18 -16.69 5.76
N GLY A 15 0.05 -16.46 5.09
CA GLY A 15 -1.23 -16.27 5.76
C GLY A 15 -1.84 -17.61 6.19
N ARG A 16 -3.11 -17.57 6.61
CA ARG A 16 -3.82 -18.70 7.19
C ARG A 16 -5.12 -19.00 6.45
N GLY A 17 -5.54 -20.25 6.55
CA GLY A 17 -6.82 -20.70 5.99
C GLY A 17 -6.82 -20.80 4.48
N LYS A 18 -8.00 -20.60 3.87
CA LYS A 18 -8.21 -20.63 2.42
C LYS A 18 -8.23 -19.23 1.86
N LEU A 19 -7.94 -19.10 0.56
CA LEU A 19 -8.04 -17.85 -0.15
C LEU A 19 -9.46 -17.26 -0.01
N PRO A 20 -9.60 -16.01 0.47
CA PRO A 20 -10.90 -15.36 0.57
C PRO A 20 -11.56 -15.17 -0.82
N ASP A 21 -12.89 -15.17 -0.85
CA ASP A 21 -13.65 -14.84 -2.05
C ASP A 21 -13.80 -13.31 -2.20
N PHE A 22 -12.92 -12.70 -3.00
CA PHE A 22 -12.88 -11.26 -3.26
C PHE A 22 -13.88 -10.83 -4.36
N ARG A 23 -15.16 -11.21 -4.19
CA ARG A 23 -16.26 -10.78 -5.07
C ARG A 23 -16.56 -9.27 -4.95
N THR A 24 -17.31 -8.73 -5.91
CA THR A 24 -17.78 -7.34 -5.85
C THR A 24 -18.54 -7.07 -4.54
N GLY A 25 -18.17 -5.99 -3.85
CA GLY A 25 -18.69 -5.66 -2.53
C GLY A 25 -17.96 -6.32 -1.36
N THR A 26 -16.94 -7.16 -1.58
CA THR A 26 -16.06 -7.56 -0.49
C THR A 26 -15.25 -6.36 0.00
N LYS A 27 -15.18 -6.17 1.32
CA LYS A 27 -14.33 -5.14 1.93
C LYS A 27 -13.07 -5.81 2.49
N ALA A 28 -11.92 -5.46 1.92
CA ALA A 28 -10.62 -5.84 2.46
C ALA A 28 -10.08 -4.74 3.37
N ILE A 29 -9.56 -5.15 4.53
CA ILE A 29 -8.90 -4.28 5.50
C ILE A 29 -7.46 -4.76 5.63
N PHE A 30 -6.50 -3.90 5.32
CA PHE A 30 -5.10 -4.31 5.26
C PHE A 30 -4.16 -3.16 5.58
N HIS A 31 -2.97 -3.51 6.04
CA HIS A 31 -1.85 -2.57 6.12
C HIS A 31 -0.98 -2.68 4.87
N TYR A 32 -0.57 -1.53 4.34
CA TYR A 32 0.44 -1.46 3.30
C TYR A 32 1.51 -0.41 3.62
N GLU A 33 2.65 -0.59 2.97
CA GLU A 33 3.72 0.38 2.83
C GLU A 33 4.11 0.42 1.34
N THR A 34 4.35 1.61 0.81
CA THR A 34 4.83 1.77 -0.57
C THR A 34 6.20 2.40 -0.55
N LEU A 35 7.13 1.71 -1.20
CA LEU A 35 8.51 2.11 -1.31
C LEU A 35 8.82 2.47 -2.77
N LYS A 36 9.70 3.45 -2.95
CA LYS A 36 10.26 3.81 -4.24
C LYS A 36 11.73 3.41 -4.28
N PRO A 37 12.14 2.54 -5.21
CA PRO A 37 13.54 2.27 -5.46
C PRO A 37 14.28 3.55 -5.85
N LEU A 38 15.47 3.76 -5.27
CA LEU A 38 16.40 4.85 -5.63
C LEU A 38 17.46 4.37 -6.64
N VAL A 39 17.52 3.07 -6.90
CA VAL A 39 18.31 2.44 -7.95
C VAL A 39 17.53 2.35 -9.27
N ASN A 40 18.25 2.15 -10.39
CA ASN A 40 17.60 1.95 -11.68
C ASN A 40 17.17 0.48 -11.83
N VAL A 41 15.93 0.18 -11.47
CA VAL A 41 15.35 -1.17 -11.52
C VAL A 41 15.37 -1.81 -12.90
N ASP A 42 15.37 -1.03 -13.99
CA ASP A 42 15.43 -1.57 -15.35
C ASP A 42 16.83 -2.16 -15.68
N LYS A 43 17.86 -1.73 -14.94
CA LYS A 43 19.24 -2.21 -15.09
C LYS A 43 19.64 -3.21 -14.01
N GLU A 44 19.19 -2.96 -12.78
CA GLU A 44 19.67 -3.65 -11.57
C GLU A 44 18.67 -4.69 -11.05
N GLY A 45 17.42 -4.67 -11.54
CA GLY A 45 16.34 -5.50 -11.00
C GLY A 45 15.77 -4.93 -9.69
N PHE A 46 14.73 -5.58 -9.16
CA PHE A 46 14.23 -5.29 -7.81
C PHE A 46 15.14 -5.98 -6.77
N PRO A 47 15.49 -5.33 -5.65
CA PRO A 47 16.31 -5.94 -4.61
C PRO A 47 15.65 -7.19 -3.99
N ASP A 48 16.41 -8.27 -3.82
CA ASP A 48 15.86 -9.54 -3.30
C ASP A 48 15.53 -9.53 -1.79
N ALA A 49 16.18 -8.68 -0.98
CA ALA A 49 16.11 -8.75 0.48
C ALA A 49 15.50 -7.50 1.09
N ARG A 50 14.46 -7.66 1.95
CA ARG A 50 13.82 -6.57 2.71
C ARG A 50 14.83 -5.76 3.54
N ASP A 51 15.90 -6.37 4.03
CA ASP A 51 16.95 -5.68 4.80
C ASP A 51 17.89 -4.83 3.92
N CYS A 52 17.81 -4.95 2.60
CA CYS A 52 18.40 -3.98 1.66
C CYS A 52 17.49 -2.75 1.46
N TYR A 53 16.27 -2.79 2.01
CA TYR A 53 15.36 -1.65 2.08
C TYR A 53 15.54 -1.02 3.46
N GLU A 54 16.56 -0.19 3.62
CA GLU A 54 16.66 0.62 4.82
C GLU A 54 15.49 1.61 4.83
N SER A 55 14.46 1.29 5.60
CA SER A 55 13.55 2.32 6.06
C SER A 55 14.40 3.38 6.74
N ILE A 56 14.31 4.62 6.26
CA ILE A 56 14.86 5.78 6.98
C ILE A 56 13.94 6.02 8.18
N ASP A 57 13.98 5.10 9.14
CA ASP A 57 13.69 5.41 10.52
C ASP A 57 14.87 6.25 11.00
N ASN A 58 14.60 7.53 11.21
CA ASN A 58 15.48 8.46 11.87
C ASN A 58 15.63 8.12 13.37
N THR A 59 16.12 6.94 13.70
CA THR A 59 16.66 6.65 15.01
C THR A 59 18.06 6.04 14.90
N ARG A 60 19.04 6.96 14.93
CA ARG A 60 20.38 6.83 15.54
C ARG A 60 21.62 6.90 14.62
N LYS A 61 21.70 7.90 13.72
CA LYS A 61 22.80 8.90 13.70
C LYS A 61 22.87 9.69 12.37
N PRO A 62 23.21 10.99 12.40
CA PRO A 62 23.54 11.74 11.18
C PRO A 62 24.98 11.50 10.72
N TYR A 63 25.21 11.68 9.41
CA TYR A 63 26.56 11.79 8.83
C TYR A 63 27.38 12.89 9.54
N PRO A 64 28.67 12.66 9.86
CA PRO A 64 29.54 11.61 9.33
C PRO A 64 29.37 10.21 9.93
N ASP A 65 28.46 10.00 10.89
CA ASP A 65 28.46 8.78 11.72
C ASP A 65 27.38 7.75 11.37
N GLY A 66 26.77 7.81 10.18
CA GLY A 66 25.75 6.87 9.69
C GLY A 66 26.11 6.27 8.33
N TYR A 67 25.93 4.95 8.18
CA TYR A 67 26.29 4.17 6.98
C TYR A 67 25.26 4.36 5.85
N GLY A 68 25.74 4.65 4.63
CA GLY A 68 24.99 4.43 3.38
C GLY A 68 24.02 5.52 2.92
N LYS A 69 23.89 5.69 1.61
CA LYS A 69 22.74 6.38 1.01
C LYS A 69 21.55 5.40 1.04
N PRO A 70 20.34 5.82 1.40
CA PRO A 70 19.18 4.95 1.37
C PRO A 70 19.01 4.38 -0.04
N LEU A 71 18.68 3.09 -0.15
CA LEU A 71 18.42 2.46 -1.44
C LEU A 71 16.97 2.66 -1.89
N GLU A 72 16.05 2.97 -0.97
CA GLU A 72 14.63 3.21 -1.26
C GLU A 72 14.03 4.33 -0.39
N LEU A 73 12.95 4.96 -0.87
CA LEU A 73 12.20 5.99 -0.15
C LEU A 73 10.78 5.48 0.17
N SER A 74 10.41 5.45 1.46
CA SER A 74 9.02 5.22 1.87
C SER A 74 8.14 6.38 1.45
N ILE A 75 7.16 6.10 0.59
CA ILE A 75 6.16 7.07 0.13
C ILE A 75 4.99 7.09 1.12
N ASP A 76 4.32 5.96 1.32
CA ASP A 76 3.12 5.84 2.18
C ASP A 76 3.27 4.68 3.14
N ASN A 77 2.83 4.85 4.39
CA ASN A 77 2.87 3.79 5.41
C ASN A 77 1.62 3.86 6.30
N THR A 78 0.79 2.82 6.28
CA THR A 78 -0.44 2.76 7.07
C THR A 78 -0.23 2.44 8.56
N ARG A 79 0.94 1.89 8.92
CA ARG A 79 1.26 1.50 10.31
C ARG A 79 1.86 2.65 11.12
N LYS A 80 2.53 3.60 10.46
CA LYS A 80 3.07 4.80 11.12
C LYS A 80 1.96 5.84 11.35
N PRO A 81 1.95 6.56 12.49
CA PRO A 81 1.03 7.68 12.69
C PRO A 81 1.41 8.87 11.81
N TYR A 82 0.46 9.77 11.59
CA TYR A 82 0.75 11.05 10.92
C TYR A 82 1.76 11.88 11.73
N PRO A 83 2.67 12.65 11.09
CA PRO A 83 2.78 12.90 9.64
C PRO A 83 3.52 11.82 8.84
N ASP A 84 4.10 10.83 9.50
CA ASP A 84 4.95 9.81 8.88
C ASP A 84 4.17 8.61 8.28
N GLY A 85 2.84 8.64 8.36
CA GLY A 85 1.94 7.62 7.87
C GLY A 85 0.47 7.94 8.15
N TYR A 86 -0.40 6.94 8.03
CA TYR A 86 -1.86 7.11 8.19
C TYR A 86 -2.41 6.66 9.55
N GLY A 87 -1.64 5.86 10.30
CA GLY A 87 -1.98 5.39 11.64
C GLY A 87 -3.14 4.38 11.73
N LYS A 88 -3.69 3.94 10.60
CA LYS A 88 -4.79 2.97 10.53
C LYS A 88 -4.72 2.15 9.24
N PRO A 89 -5.25 0.90 9.23
CA PRO A 89 -5.32 0.10 8.02
C PRO A 89 -6.20 0.77 6.97
N LEU A 90 -5.93 0.47 5.70
CA LEU A 90 -6.74 0.93 4.58
C LEU A 90 -7.93 -0.01 4.38
N GLU A 91 -9.09 0.57 4.05
CA GLU A 91 -10.29 -0.17 3.64
C GLU A 91 -10.48 -0.06 2.12
N LEU A 92 -10.49 -1.20 1.42
CA LEU A 92 -10.78 -1.28 -0.01
C LEU A 92 -12.06 -2.08 -0.24
N VAL A 93 -12.97 -1.57 -1.07
CA VAL A 93 -14.19 -2.27 -1.47
C VAL A 93 -14.05 -2.74 -2.92
N PHE A 94 -14.01 -4.05 -3.11
CA PHE A 94 -13.83 -4.69 -4.42
C PHE A 94 -14.95 -4.37 -5.41
N GLY A 95 -14.58 -4.13 -6.67
CA GLY A 95 -15.52 -3.92 -7.76
C GLY A 95 -16.26 -2.58 -7.72
N LYS A 96 -15.93 -1.72 -6.75
CA LYS A 96 -16.10 -0.28 -6.94
C LYS A 96 -14.96 0.15 -7.85
N LYS A 97 -15.22 0.98 -8.87
CA LYS A 97 -14.16 1.51 -9.76
C LYS A 97 -13.22 2.42 -8.96
N PHE A 98 -12.37 1.84 -8.13
CA PHE A 98 -11.29 2.54 -7.47
C PHE A 98 -10.23 2.85 -8.51
N GLN A 99 -9.56 3.98 -8.36
CA GLN A 99 -8.59 4.47 -9.36
C GLN A 99 -7.26 3.71 -9.32
N LEU A 100 -7.13 2.66 -8.50
CA LEU A 100 -5.90 1.87 -8.39
C LEU A 100 -6.21 0.35 -8.42
N PRO A 101 -6.43 -0.23 -9.61
CA PRO A 101 -6.72 -1.67 -9.77
C PRO A 101 -5.64 -2.59 -9.21
N VAL A 102 -4.40 -2.11 -9.11
CA VAL A 102 -3.28 -2.94 -8.64
C VAL A 102 -3.47 -3.41 -7.19
N PHE A 103 -4.14 -2.65 -6.31
CA PHE A 103 -4.44 -3.16 -4.97
C PHE A 103 -5.40 -4.34 -5.00
N GLU A 104 -6.47 -4.28 -5.82
CA GLU A 104 -7.39 -5.40 -5.97
C GLU A 104 -6.66 -6.65 -6.50
N ASN A 105 -5.81 -6.47 -7.52
CA ASN A 105 -5.01 -7.55 -8.11
C ASN A 105 -4.06 -8.19 -7.09
N CYS A 106 -3.37 -7.39 -6.27
CA CYS A 106 -2.47 -7.90 -5.24
C CYS A 106 -3.24 -8.69 -4.17
N LEU A 107 -4.29 -8.07 -3.60
CA LEU A 107 -5.07 -8.65 -2.50
C LEU A 107 -5.80 -9.92 -2.89
N GLN A 108 -6.26 -10.03 -4.15
CA GLN A 108 -6.90 -11.26 -4.68
C GLN A 108 -6.03 -12.51 -4.57
N THR A 109 -4.71 -12.34 -4.42
CA THR A 109 -3.78 -13.46 -4.30
C THR A 109 -3.41 -13.79 -2.86
N MET A 110 -3.87 -13.00 -1.87
CA MET A 110 -3.41 -13.06 -0.48
C MET A 110 -4.37 -13.83 0.42
N LEU A 111 -3.81 -14.67 1.28
CA LEU A 111 -4.53 -15.28 2.40
C LEU A 111 -4.73 -14.25 3.53
N VAL A 112 -5.64 -14.56 4.46
CA VAL A 112 -5.82 -13.78 5.70
C VAL A 112 -4.52 -13.81 6.52
N ASP A 113 -4.10 -12.65 7.03
CA ASP A 113 -2.83 -12.40 7.75
C ASP A 113 -1.56 -12.66 6.93
N GLU A 114 -1.66 -12.79 5.61
CA GLU A 114 -0.48 -12.93 4.75
C GLU A 114 0.31 -11.62 4.69
N ILE A 115 1.63 -11.71 4.72
CA ILE A 115 2.51 -10.56 4.44
C ILE A 115 3.23 -10.85 3.14
N SER A 116 2.99 -10.02 2.13
CA SER A 116 3.59 -10.14 0.80
C SER A 116 4.18 -8.83 0.32
N GLN A 117 5.30 -8.94 -0.39
CA GLN A 117 5.89 -7.87 -1.19
C GLN A 117 5.43 -8.03 -2.64
N PHE A 118 5.14 -6.89 -3.27
CA PHE A 118 4.77 -6.83 -4.68
C PHE A 118 5.67 -5.82 -5.39
N ASP A 119 6.47 -6.30 -6.33
CA ASP A 119 7.27 -5.46 -7.21
C ASP A 119 6.45 -5.16 -8.45
N ILE A 120 6.01 -3.91 -8.59
CA ILE A 120 5.02 -3.49 -9.59
C ILE A 120 5.71 -2.62 -10.64
N ALA A 121 5.51 -2.94 -11.92
CA ALA A 121 6.01 -2.14 -13.02
C ALA A 121 5.42 -0.72 -13.02
N ALA A 122 6.25 0.28 -13.31
CA ALA A 122 5.85 1.69 -13.31
C ALA A 122 4.63 1.99 -14.21
N SER A 123 4.43 1.23 -15.28
CA SER A 123 3.27 1.35 -16.17
C SER A 123 1.93 1.06 -15.50
N GLU A 124 1.91 0.30 -14.40
CA GLU A 124 0.70 -0.02 -13.63
C GLU A 124 0.45 0.97 -12.48
N LEU A 125 1.46 1.77 -12.13
CA LEU A 125 1.42 2.73 -11.03
C LEU A 125 1.06 4.16 -11.49
N TYR A 126 0.75 4.38 -12.76
CA TYR A 126 0.36 5.70 -13.27
C TYR A 126 -0.69 6.44 -12.41
N PRO A 127 -1.77 5.80 -11.92
CA PRO A 127 -2.76 6.49 -11.10
C PRO A 127 -2.35 6.61 -9.61
N TYR A 128 -1.29 5.94 -9.18
CA TYR A 128 -0.87 5.86 -7.77
C TYR A 128 -0.62 7.24 -7.16
N PRO A 129 0.09 8.21 -7.79
CA PRO A 129 0.32 9.52 -7.18
C PRO A 129 -0.97 10.26 -6.81
N SER A 130 -1.98 10.24 -7.69
CA SER A 130 -3.27 10.89 -7.42
C SER A 130 -4.07 10.17 -6.33
N VAL A 131 -3.97 8.85 -6.24
CA VAL A 131 -4.63 8.06 -5.20
C VAL A 131 -3.95 8.25 -3.84
N SER A 132 -2.61 8.19 -3.80
CA SER A 132 -1.80 8.47 -2.61
C SER A 132 -2.13 9.85 -2.02
N GLN A 133 -2.20 10.88 -2.87
CA GLN A 133 -2.58 12.22 -2.43
C GLN A 133 -3.96 12.23 -1.74
N LYS A 134 -4.98 11.61 -2.36
CA LYS A 134 -6.32 11.52 -1.77
C LYS A 134 -6.32 10.78 -0.43
N LEU A 135 -5.58 9.68 -0.32
CA LEU A 135 -5.47 8.92 0.93
C LEU A 135 -4.80 9.75 2.04
N ARG A 136 -3.74 10.50 1.70
CA ARG A 136 -3.09 11.43 2.63
C ARG A 136 -4.04 12.52 3.12
N ASP A 137 -4.81 13.13 2.21
CA ASP A 137 -5.73 14.20 2.56
C ASP A 137 -6.85 13.68 3.49
N ILE A 138 -7.44 12.53 3.16
CA ILE A 138 -8.41 11.84 4.04
C ILE A 138 -7.81 11.53 5.42
N SER A 139 -6.53 11.12 5.47
CA SER A 139 -5.85 10.82 6.73
C SER A 139 -5.56 12.08 7.56
N LYS A 140 -5.24 13.22 6.93
CA LYS A 140 -5.01 14.50 7.59
C LYS A 140 -6.28 15.04 8.25
N ASP A 141 -7.39 15.01 7.51
CA ASP A 141 -8.68 15.52 7.98
C ASP A 141 -9.19 14.75 9.20
N ALA A 142 -8.88 13.47 9.31
CA ALA A 142 -9.22 12.65 10.47
C ALA A 142 -8.53 13.08 11.78
N ILE A 143 -7.41 13.81 11.70
CA ILE A 143 -6.60 14.24 12.86
C ILE A 143 -6.95 15.67 13.29
N HIS A 144 -7.47 16.48 12.37
CA HIS A 144 -7.92 17.84 12.63
C HIS A 144 -9.42 17.97 12.33
N PRO A 145 -10.31 17.51 13.22
CA PRO A 145 -11.77 17.55 13.01
C PRO A 145 -12.40 18.96 12.99
N GLY A 146 -11.63 20.02 12.72
CA GLY A 146 -12.05 21.42 12.79
C GLY A 146 -11.78 22.26 11.53
N SER A 147 -11.19 21.73 10.45
CA SER A 147 -11.10 22.44 9.17
C SER A 147 -12.14 21.91 8.19
N GLU A 148 -13.33 22.53 8.21
CA GLU A 148 -14.38 22.22 7.25
C GLU A 148 -13.93 22.55 5.82
N THR A 149 -13.73 21.53 5.00
CA THR A 149 -14.03 21.62 3.58
C THR A 149 -15.13 20.60 3.28
N HIS A 150 -16.31 21.11 2.92
CA HIS A 150 -17.50 20.32 2.64
C HIS A 150 -17.32 19.43 1.41
N HIS A 151 -16.78 18.23 1.58
CA HIS A 151 -16.97 17.14 0.64
C HIS A 151 -17.86 16.08 1.32
N HIS A 152 -19.16 16.38 1.35
CA HIS A 152 -20.19 15.39 1.65
C HIS A 152 -20.15 14.29 0.60
N THR A 153 -19.38 13.23 0.84
CA THR A 153 -19.63 11.95 0.18
C THR A 153 -20.50 11.13 1.13
N HIS A 154 -21.80 11.41 1.07
CA HIS A 154 -22.82 10.57 1.68
C HIS A 154 -22.76 9.20 0.97
N CYS A 155 -22.36 8.15 1.68
CA CYS A 155 -22.68 6.79 1.24
C CYS A 155 -23.17 5.97 2.43
N ALA A 156 -24.36 6.36 2.91
CA ALA A 156 -25.23 5.46 3.63
C ALA A 156 -25.82 4.46 2.63
N ALA A 157 -25.20 3.30 2.56
CA ALA A 157 -25.89 2.08 2.15
C ALA A 157 -25.45 1.00 3.13
N THR A 158 -26.38 0.52 3.94
CA THR A 158 -26.25 -0.75 4.67
C THR A 158 -26.25 -1.89 3.65
N ALA A 159 -25.14 -2.02 2.92
CA ALA A 159 -24.82 -3.22 2.19
C ALA A 159 -24.18 -4.20 3.19
N ASN A 160 -24.60 -5.46 3.15
CA ASN A 160 -23.91 -6.53 3.85
C ASN A 160 -22.54 -6.74 3.19
N PHE A 161 -21.54 -5.97 3.62
CA PHE A 161 -20.16 -6.16 3.18
C PHE A 161 -19.59 -7.40 3.85
N THR A 162 -18.95 -8.28 3.08
CA THR A 162 -18.11 -9.34 3.63
C THR A 162 -16.76 -8.70 3.98
N TYR A 163 -16.38 -8.75 5.25
CA TYR A 163 -15.13 -8.18 5.76
C TYR A 163 -14.03 -9.24 5.73
N VAL A 164 -12.88 -8.88 5.15
CA VAL A 164 -11.69 -9.72 5.12
C VAL A 164 -10.52 -8.89 5.64
N TYR A 165 -9.83 -9.38 6.67
CA TYR A 165 -8.59 -8.78 7.14
C TYR A 165 -7.44 -9.50 6.44
N VAL A 166 -6.63 -8.75 5.69
CA VAL A 166 -5.49 -9.26 4.95
C VAL A 166 -4.23 -8.63 5.53
#